data_AF-E9EFK6-F1
#
_entry.id   AF-E9EFK6-F1
#
_cell.length_a   1.000
_cell.length_b   1.000
_cell.length_c   1.000
_cell.angle_alpha   90.00
_cell.angle_beta   90.00
_cell.angle_gamma   90.00
#
_symmetry.space_group_name_H-M   'P 1'
#
loop_
_entity.id
_entity.type
_entity.pdbx_description
1 polymer ?
#
loop_
_entity_poly.entity_id
_entity_poly.type
_entity_poly.pdbx_seq_one_letter_code
_entity_poly.pdbx_strand_id
1 'polypeptide(L)'
;MATNHVSLPPSLEDARIHGLPSAAYYIPDFISEEEEHFILGKIAGAPKPRWKQLTHRRLQTWPSDLVQNRLLDSPLPEWLENPVVSRILSISAVKPEPGPDPGPDHEPEHIFAQSPHQRPNHVLINEYPPGVGIMAHKLSI
;
A
#
# COMPACT_ATOMS: atom_id res chain seq x y z
N MET A 1 3.64 -13.17 25.92
CA MET A 1 3.07 -12.73 24.64
C MET A 1 4.16 -11.97 23.93
N ALA A 2 4.87 -12.58 22.98
CA ALA A 2 5.90 -11.87 22.24
C ALA A 2 5.21 -10.83 21.36
N THR A 3 5.54 -9.55 21.52
CA THR A 3 5.14 -8.50 20.59
C THR A 3 5.83 -8.81 19.26
N ASN A 4 5.08 -9.25 18.25
CA ASN A 4 5.63 -9.45 16.91
C ASN A 4 6.10 -8.09 16.39
N HIS A 5 7.40 -7.85 16.43
CA HIS A 5 7.99 -6.60 15.99
C HIS A 5 8.06 -6.60 14.46
N VAL A 6 7.39 -5.65 13.81
CA VAL A 6 7.49 -5.47 12.36
C VAL A 6 8.94 -5.09 12.03
N SER A 7 9.54 -5.78 11.06
CA SER A 7 10.89 -5.48 10.57
C SER A 7 10.80 -5.07 9.10
N LEU A 8 11.02 -3.78 8.84
CA LEU A 8 11.04 -3.27 7.48
C LEU A 8 12.47 -3.36 6.90
N PRO A 9 12.61 -3.59 5.59
CA PRO A 9 13.93 -3.59 4.96
C PRO A 9 14.54 -2.19 5.02
N PRO A 10 15.88 -2.06 5.11
CA PRO A 10 16.56 -0.76 5.07
C PRO A 10 16.29 0.02 3.78
N SER A 11 16.10 -0.69 2.67
CA SER A 11 15.71 -0.12 1.38
C SER A 11 14.84 -1.11 0.58
N LEU A 12 14.08 -0.62 -0.40
CA LEU A 12 13.33 -1.48 -1.32
C LEU A 12 14.24 -2.40 -2.13
N GLU A 13 15.46 -1.97 -2.45
CA GLU A 13 16.44 -2.81 -3.15
C GLU A 13 16.80 -4.08 -2.37
N ASP A 14 16.73 -4.06 -1.04
CA ASP A 14 16.93 -5.25 -0.21
C ASP A 14 15.73 -6.21 -0.23
N ALA A 15 14.57 -5.74 -0.70
CA ALA A 15 13.34 -6.51 -0.88
C ALA A 15 13.08 -6.90 -2.34
N ARG A 16 14.04 -6.70 -3.26
CA ARG A 16 13.88 -6.99 -4.68
C ARG A 16 13.76 -8.50 -4.95
N ILE A 17 12.79 -8.88 -5.77
CA ILE A 17 12.62 -10.26 -6.21
C ILE A 17 13.49 -10.53 -7.44
N HIS A 18 14.48 -11.40 -7.31
CA HIS A 18 15.30 -11.83 -8.44
C HIS A 18 14.52 -12.76 -9.39
N GLY A 19 14.70 -12.59 -10.69
CA GLY A 19 14.02 -13.39 -11.73
C GLY A 19 12.67 -12.81 -12.21
N LEU A 20 12.23 -11.68 -11.62
CA LEU A 20 11.13 -10.86 -12.11
C LEU A 20 11.66 -9.53 -12.68
N PRO A 21 10.84 -8.73 -13.38
CA PRO A 21 11.23 -7.37 -13.77
C PRO A 21 11.76 -6.57 -12.57
N SER A 22 12.73 -5.69 -12.80
CA SER A 22 13.46 -4.95 -11.75
C SER A 22 12.61 -3.99 -10.91
N ALA A 23 11.30 -3.91 -11.16
CA ALA A 23 10.32 -3.14 -10.42
C ALA A 23 9.47 -3.99 -9.46
N ALA A 24 9.80 -5.28 -9.27
CA ALA A 24 9.09 -6.18 -8.37
C ALA A 24 9.82 -6.34 -7.03
N TYR A 25 9.11 -6.02 -5.94
CA TYR A 25 9.60 -6.06 -4.57
C TYR A 25 8.62 -6.85 -3.68
N TYR A 26 9.12 -7.54 -2.67
CA TYR A 26 8.30 -8.27 -1.70
C TYR A 26 8.79 -8.03 -0.27
N ILE A 27 7.89 -7.55 0.59
CA ILE A 27 8.15 -7.31 2.00
C ILE A 27 7.22 -8.24 2.80
N PRO A 28 7.76 -9.32 3.41
CA PRO A 28 6.95 -10.20 4.26
C PRO A 28 6.55 -9.49 5.55
N ASP A 29 5.46 -9.94 6.17
CA ASP A 29 5.04 -9.52 7.52
C ASP A 29 5.00 -7.98 7.71
N PHE A 30 4.57 -7.26 6.66
CA PHE A 30 4.58 -5.80 6.59
C PHE A 30 3.72 -5.10 7.65
N ILE A 31 2.71 -5.81 8.15
CA ILE A 31 1.88 -5.40 9.28
C ILE A 31 1.96 -6.47 10.36
N SER A 32 1.87 -6.05 11.63
CA SER A 32 1.80 -7.00 12.75
C SER A 32 0.44 -7.69 12.77
N GLU A 33 0.34 -8.81 13.49
CA GLU A 33 -0.94 -9.49 13.70
C GLU A 33 -1.99 -8.56 14.34
N GLU A 34 -1.58 -7.70 15.28
CA GLU A 34 -2.49 -6.74 15.94
C GLU A 34 -3.03 -5.71 14.93
N GLU A 35 -2.16 -5.19 14.07
CA GLU A 35 -2.52 -4.24 13.02
C GLU A 35 -3.42 -4.89 11.97
N GLU A 36 -3.14 -6.14 11.59
CA GLU A 36 -4.00 -6.93 10.72
C GLU A 36 -5.41 -7.06 11.31
N HIS A 37 -5.52 -7.49 12.57
CA HIS A 37 -6.81 -7.61 13.24
C HIS A 37 -7.55 -6.27 13.29
N PHE A 38 -6.84 -5.18 13.57
CA PHE A 38 -7.40 -3.83 13.58
C PHE A 38 -7.92 -3.41 12.20
N ILE A 39 -7.12 -3.57 11.15
CA ILE A 39 -7.47 -3.22 9.77
C ILE A 39 -8.65 -4.06 9.29
N LEU A 40 -8.64 -5.38 9.54
CA LEU A 40 -9.75 -6.27 9.22
C LEU A 40 -11.04 -5.84 9.92
N GLY A 41 -10.96 -5.41 11.19
CA GLY A 41 -12.08 -4.85 11.93
C GLY A 41 -12.66 -3.60 11.26
N LYS A 42 -11.82 -2.69 10.77
CA LYS A 42 -12.25 -1.49 10.03
C LYS A 42 -12.92 -1.84 8.69
N ILE A 43 -12.35 -2.81 7.96
CA ILE A 43 -12.90 -3.29 6.69
C ILE A 43 -14.29 -3.92 6.90
N ALA A 44 -14.42 -4.81 7.89
CA ALA A 44 -15.67 -5.49 8.20
C ALA A 44 -16.74 -4.53 8.75
N GLY A 45 -16.33 -3.53 9.53
CA GLY A 45 -17.19 -2.50 10.10
C GLY A 45 -17.61 -1.40 9.12
N ALA A 46 -17.11 -1.40 7.87
CA ALA A 46 -17.49 -0.41 6.88
C ALA A 46 -18.99 -0.48 6.55
N PRO A 47 -19.70 0.67 6.40
CA PRO A 47 -21.12 0.68 6.06
C PRO A 47 -21.41 -0.10 4.78
N LYS A 48 -22.54 -0.83 4.73
CA LYS A 48 -22.94 -1.63 3.54
C LYS A 48 -22.84 -0.86 2.20
N PRO A 49 -23.25 0.42 2.09
CA PRO A 49 -23.12 1.17 0.84
C PRO A 49 -21.68 1.38 0.34
N ARG A 50 -20.67 1.18 1.21
CA ARG A 50 -19.25 1.25 0.83
C ARG A 50 -18.82 0.04 -0.01
N TRP A 51 -19.53 -1.09 0.12
CA TRP A 51 -19.27 -2.28 -0.66
C TRP A 51 -19.99 -2.23 -2.00
N LYS A 52 -19.21 -2.23 -3.07
CA LYS A 52 -19.69 -2.49 -4.43
C LYS A 52 -19.58 -3.98 -4.71
N GLN A 53 -20.70 -4.60 -5.04
CA GLN A 53 -20.70 -6.00 -5.49
C GLN A 53 -20.21 -6.06 -6.94
N LEU A 54 -19.22 -6.91 -7.18
CA LEU A 54 -18.69 -7.23 -8.50
C LEU A 54 -18.95 -8.72 -8.78
N THR A 55 -18.59 -9.19 -9.98
CA THR A 55 -18.71 -10.60 -10.33
C THR A 55 -17.86 -11.47 -9.39
N HIS A 56 -18.55 -12.21 -8.53
CA HIS A 56 -18.00 -13.12 -7.50
C HIS A 56 -17.10 -12.48 -6.42
N ARG A 57 -17.02 -11.15 -6.33
CA ARG A 57 -16.20 -10.45 -5.33
C ARG A 57 -16.87 -9.15 -4.92
N ARG A 58 -16.31 -8.47 -3.93
CA ARG A 58 -16.74 -7.12 -3.57
C ARG A 58 -15.56 -6.18 -3.42
N LEU A 59 -15.81 -4.90 -3.62
CA LEU A 59 -14.82 -3.82 -3.65
C LEU A 59 -15.24 -2.69 -2.70
N GLN A 60 -14.30 -2.17 -1.92
CA GLN A 60 -14.41 -0.83 -1.33
C GLN A 60 -13.46 0.13 -2.05
N THR A 61 -13.88 1.38 -2.13
CA THR A 61 -13.09 2.49 -2.68
C THR A 61 -12.88 3.54 -1.60
N TRP A 62 -11.62 3.92 -1.36
CA TRP A 62 -11.24 4.96 -0.38
C TRP A 62 -10.32 6.01 -1.03
N PRO A 63 -10.50 7.31 -0.71
CA PRO A 63 -11.49 7.87 0.22
C PRO A 63 -12.89 7.98 -0.40
N SER A 64 -12.97 8.05 -1.73
CA SER A 64 -14.21 8.24 -2.46
C SER A 64 -14.19 7.47 -3.78
N ASP A 65 -15.38 7.30 -4.35
CA ASP A 65 -15.55 6.75 -5.68
C ASP A 65 -15.09 7.72 -6.77
N LEU A 66 -14.78 7.17 -7.94
CA LEU A 66 -14.53 7.97 -9.13
C LEU A 66 -15.77 8.81 -9.47
N VAL A 67 -15.57 10.11 -9.63
CA VAL A 67 -16.58 11.03 -10.17
C VAL A 67 -16.17 11.39 -11.58
N GLN A 68 -17.00 11.02 -12.57
CA GLN A 68 -16.70 11.23 -13.99
C GLN A 68 -15.33 10.67 -14.42
N ASN A 69 -14.99 9.45 -13.96
CA ASN A 69 -13.68 8.80 -14.18
C ASN A 69 -12.47 9.57 -13.61
N ARG A 70 -12.69 10.44 -12.62
CA ARG A 70 -11.63 11.17 -11.93
C ARG A 70 -11.66 10.88 -10.44
N LEU A 71 -10.48 10.86 -9.85
CA LEU A 71 -10.31 10.83 -8.41
C LEU A 71 -10.59 12.23 -7.86
N LEU A 72 -11.43 12.30 -6.83
CA LEU A 72 -11.59 13.51 -6.05
C LEU A 72 -10.56 13.50 -4.92
N ASP A 73 -9.84 14.62 -4.82
CA ASP A 73 -8.87 14.80 -3.74
C ASP A 73 -9.59 14.86 -2.39
N SER A 74 -9.16 14.00 -1.48
CA SER A 74 -9.71 13.84 -0.14
C SER A 74 -8.72 13.03 0.69
N PRO A 75 -8.60 13.28 2.00
CA PRO A 75 -7.69 12.52 2.85
C PRO A 75 -8.13 11.06 2.96
N LEU A 76 -7.15 10.15 2.98
CA LEU A 76 -7.39 8.75 3.34
C LEU A 76 -7.79 8.66 4.82
N PRO A 77 -8.64 7.68 5.19
CA PRO A 77 -8.90 7.38 6.59
C PRO A 77 -7.61 7.05 7.36
N GLU A 78 -7.55 7.47 8.62
CA GLU A 78 -6.37 7.27 9.49
C GLU A 78 -5.89 5.82 9.57
N TRP A 79 -6.80 4.85 9.55
CA TRP A 79 -6.46 3.42 9.64
C TRP A 79 -5.85 2.84 8.34
N LEU A 80 -5.92 3.58 7.23
CA LEU A 80 -5.19 3.29 6.00
C LEU A 80 -3.89 4.09 5.93
N GLU A 81 -3.90 5.31 6.48
CA GLU A 81 -2.71 6.15 6.60
C GLU A 81 -1.65 5.45 7.46
N ASN A 82 -2.06 5.01 8.65
CA ASN A 82 -1.22 4.35 9.63
C ASN A 82 -1.74 2.93 9.91
N PRO A 83 -0.88 1.89 9.79
CA PRO A 83 0.56 1.96 9.49
C PRO A 83 0.91 1.92 7.99
N VAL A 84 -0.04 1.70 7.08
CA VAL A 84 0.27 1.25 5.72
C VAL A 84 0.96 2.32 4.88
N VAL A 85 0.33 3.50 4.71
CA VAL A 85 0.91 4.57 3.89
C VAL A 85 2.19 5.10 4.53
N SER A 86 2.17 5.37 5.83
CA SER A 86 3.35 5.88 6.54
C SER A 86 4.56 4.96 6.44
N ARG A 87 4.38 3.64 6.54
CA ARG A 87 5.48 2.67 6.35
C ARG A 87 5.96 2.58 4.91
N ILE A 88 5.06 2.63 3.93
CA ILE A 88 5.46 2.65 2.52
C ILE A 88 6.36 3.87 2.25
N LEU A 89 6.01 5.04 2.81
CA LEU A 89 6.77 6.27 2.65
C LEU A 89 8.06 6.30 3.47
N SER A 90 8.17 5.51 4.54
CA SER A 90 9.41 5.43 5.35
C SER A 90 10.50 4.55 4.73
N ILE A 91 10.18 3.75 3.70
CA ILE A 91 11.16 2.85 3.08
C ILE A 91 11.84 3.58 1.91
N SER A 92 13.17 3.72 1.99
CA SER A 92 13.97 4.26 0.89
C SER A 92 13.87 3.39 -0.36
N ALA A 93 13.60 3.98 -1.52
CA ALA A 93 13.59 3.27 -2.79
C ALA A 93 14.99 2.90 -3.27
N VAL A 94 16.00 3.69 -2.90
CA VAL A 94 17.40 3.49 -3.28
C VAL A 94 18.23 3.03 -2.08
N LYS A 95 19.33 2.33 -2.36
CA LYS A 95 20.33 2.05 -1.32
C LYS A 95 21.02 3.36 -0.92
N PRO A 96 21.35 3.54 0.36
CA PRO A 96 22.24 4.62 0.76
C PRO A 96 23.55 4.49 -0.02
N GLU A 97 23.84 5.44 -0.90
CA GLU A 97 25.13 5.53 -1.57
C GLU A 97 26.20 5.77 -0.49
N PRO A 98 27.34 5.04 -0.49
CA PRO A 98 28.48 5.37 0.35
C PRO A 98 29.16 6.64 -0.19
N GLY A 99 28.54 7.79 0.06
CA GLY A 99 28.99 9.11 -0.35
C GLY A 99 29.13 10.07 0.84
N PRO A 100 29.63 11.30 0.63
CA PRO A 100 29.64 12.32 1.67
C PRO A 100 28.19 12.53 2.14
N ASP A 101 28.02 12.56 3.46
CA ASP A 101 26.76 12.69 4.18
C ASP A 101 25.82 13.63 3.41
N PRO A 102 24.75 13.12 2.78
CA PRO A 102 23.79 13.97 2.09
C PRO A 102 23.22 14.83 3.21
N GLY A 103 23.53 16.13 3.20
CA GLY A 103 23.28 17.02 4.33
C GLY A 103 21.86 16.91 4.88
N PRO A 104 21.56 17.55 6.03
CA PRO A 104 20.35 17.34 6.84
C PRO A 104 18.99 17.52 6.11
N ASP A 105 18.99 17.97 4.86
CA ASP A 105 17.84 18.22 4.01
C ASP A 105 17.51 17.08 3.03
N HIS A 106 18.27 15.96 3.02
CA HIS A 106 17.96 14.80 2.16
C HIS A 106 16.97 13.86 2.83
N GLU A 107 15.69 14.05 2.52
CA GLU A 107 14.64 13.06 2.84
C GLU A 107 14.86 11.77 2.02
N PRO A 108 14.64 10.58 2.62
CA PRO A 108 14.75 9.32 1.91
C PRO A 108 13.80 9.30 0.70
N GLU A 109 14.34 9.09 -0.49
CA GLU A 109 13.55 9.02 -1.71
C GLU A 109 12.73 7.72 -1.71
N HIS A 110 11.47 7.78 -1.27
CA HIS A 110 10.56 6.65 -1.28
C HIS A 110 9.97 6.38 -2.69
N ILE A 111 9.35 5.22 -2.91
CA ILE A 111 8.88 4.78 -4.24
C ILE A 111 7.90 5.74 -4.93
N PHE A 112 7.18 6.57 -4.17
CA PHE A 112 6.24 7.55 -4.71
C PHE A 112 6.87 8.93 -5.01
N ALA A 113 8.14 9.18 -4.74
CA ALA A 113 8.73 10.53 -4.75
C ALA A 113 8.60 11.25 -6.11
N GLN A 114 8.63 10.48 -7.20
CA GLN A 114 8.47 10.98 -8.58
C GLN A 114 7.01 11.03 -9.07
N SER A 115 6.05 10.57 -8.26
CA SER A 115 4.63 10.63 -8.60
C SER A 115 4.05 12.04 -8.36
N PRO A 116 3.00 12.46 -9.11
CA PRO A 116 2.42 13.80 -8.95
C PRO A 116 1.96 14.15 -7.53
N HIS A 117 1.53 13.14 -6.76
CA HIS A 117 1.06 13.33 -5.39
C HIS A 117 2.12 13.00 -4.36
N GLN A 118 3.23 12.37 -4.75
CA GLN A 118 4.31 11.93 -3.87
C GLN A 118 3.92 10.88 -2.82
N ARG A 119 2.72 10.28 -2.93
CA ARG A 119 2.20 9.30 -1.97
C ARG A 119 1.01 8.52 -2.53
N PRO A 120 0.65 7.38 -1.91
CA PRO A 120 -0.67 6.81 -2.07
C PRO A 120 -1.76 7.82 -1.68
N ASN A 121 -2.76 7.96 -2.54
CA ASN A 121 -3.91 8.85 -2.35
C ASN A 121 -5.26 8.15 -2.59
N HIS A 122 -5.23 6.89 -3.04
CA HIS A 122 -6.41 6.10 -3.33
C HIS A 122 -6.17 4.64 -3.00
N VAL A 123 -7.16 4.00 -2.37
CA VAL A 123 -7.08 2.61 -1.92
C VAL A 123 -8.29 1.83 -2.40
N LEU A 124 -8.02 0.69 -3.02
CA LEU A 124 -9.01 -0.30 -3.42
C LEU A 124 -8.89 -1.53 -2.54
N ILE A 125 -9.97 -1.91 -1.86
CA ILE A 125 -10.00 -3.10 -1.00
C ILE A 125 -10.87 -4.14 -1.67
N ASN A 126 -10.25 -5.23 -2.14
CA ASN A 126 -10.96 -6.32 -2.78
C ASN A 126 -11.11 -7.49 -1.79
N GLU A 127 -12.30 -8.04 -1.70
CA GLU A 127 -12.55 -9.29 -0.95
C GLU A 127 -12.97 -10.40 -1.91
N TYR A 128 -12.29 -11.55 -1.78
CA TYR A 128 -12.51 -12.75 -2.60
C TYR A 128 -13.04 -13.89 -1.72
N PRO A 129 -14.18 -14.49 -2.08
CA PRO A 129 -14.64 -15.75 -1.48
C PRO A 129 -13.66 -16.91 -1.78
N PRO A 130 -13.71 -18.00 -0.99
CA PRO A 130 -12.93 -19.20 -1.27
C PRO A 130 -13.13 -19.70 -2.71
N GLY A 131 -12.03 -19.99 -3.40
CA GLY A 131 -12.04 -20.46 -4.79
C GLY A 131 -12.23 -19.36 -5.85
N VAL A 132 -12.38 -18.10 -5.45
CA VAL A 132 -12.44 -16.96 -6.37
C VAL A 132 -11.07 -16.30 -6.50
N GLY A 133 -10.62 -16.08 -7.72
CA GLY A 133 -9.36 -15.37 -8.01
C GLY A 133 -9.57 -14.18 -8.96
N ILE A 134 -8.45 -13.60 -9.38
CA ILE A 134 -8.41 -12.60 -10.46
C ILE A 134 -7.91 -13.24 -11.75
N MET A 135 -8.60 -12.94 -12.86
CA MET A 135 -8.11 -13.29 -14.18
C MET A 135 -6.89 -12.41 -14.53
N ALA A 136 -5.97 -12.94 -15.33
CA ALA A 136 -4.86 -12.15 -15.86
C ALA A 136 -5.40 -10.94 -16.63
N HIS A 137 -4.97 -9.73 -16.26
CA HIS A 137 -5.37 -8.50 -16.91
C HIS A 137 -4.21 -7.50 -16.87
N LYS A 138 -4.12 -6.68 -17.91
CA LYS A 138 -3.30 -5.48 -17.95
C LYS A 138 -4.25 -4.35 -18.29
N LEU A 139 -4.18 -3.22 -17.57
CA LEU A 139 -4.79 -2.00 -18.05
C LEU A 139 -4.06 -1.64 -19.35
N SER A 140 -4.75 -1.73 -20.48
CA SER A 140 -4.29 -1.09 -21.71
C SER A 140 -4.32 0.41 -21.45
N ILE A 141 -3.17 0.94 -21.05
CA ILE A 141 -2.92 2.39 -20.96
C ILE A 141 -2.55 2.86 -22.36
#